data_AF-A0A2V9JT35-F1
#
_entry.id   AF-A0A2V9JT35-F1
#
_cell.length_a   1.000
_cell.length_b   1.000
_cell.length_c   1.000
_cell.angle_alpha   90.00
_cell.angle_beta   90.00
_cell.angle_gamma   90.00
#
_symmetry.space_group_name_H-M   'P 1'
#
loop_
_entity.id
_entity.type
_entity.pdbx_description
1 polymer ?
#
loop_
_entity_poly.entity_id
_entity_poly.type
_entity_poly.pdbx_seq_one_letter_code
_entity_poly.pdbx_strand_id
1 'polypeptide(L)'
;MHAHPPYSTGYAVAGIPLDKALLPEVILTMGCIPLADYSTPTTEEVARAIRDLVPKHDALLLSNHGAVTYGKDLESAYFKMETLEHFARISIVAKILGRERVLSQEALARLYASQYRENEYSMTGGGMEKQRPAPGCPVSAEELAGAAGGDDLVTLTR
;
A
#
# COMPACT_ATOMS: atom_id res chain seq x y z
N MET A 1 -13.60 7.94 -1.83
CA MET A 1 -13.97 8.17 -0.43
C MET A 1 -12.76 8.67 0.33
N HIS A 2 -12.92 9.69 1.17
CA HIS A 2 -11.87 10.22 2.04
C HIS A 2 -12.32 10.04 3.50
N ALA A 3 -11.40 9.61 4.36
CA ALA A 3 -11.64 9.43 5.77
C ALA A 3 -10.32 9.51 6.57
N HIS A 4 -10.44 9.59 7.89
CA HIS A 4 -9.31 9.59 8.83
C HIS A 4 -9.37 8.36 9.76
N PRO A 5 -9.27 7.13 9.22
CA PRO A 5 -9.34 5.95 10.06
C PRO A 5 -8.04 5.84 10.90
N PRO A 6 -8.12 5.48 12.20
CA PRO A 6 -7.03 5.69 13.16
C PRO A 6 -5.69 5.06 12.80
N TYR A 7 -5.66 3.81 12.35
CA TYR A 7 -4.40 3.13 12.06
C TYR A 7 -3.75 3.70 10.80
N SER A 8 -4.51 3.82 9.71
CA SER A 8 -4.00 4.37 8.45
C SER A 8 -3.56 5.82 8.60
N THR A 9 -4.30 6.63 9.37
CA THR A 9 -3.92 8.00 9.69
C THR A 9 -2.67 8.03 10.55
N GLY A 10 -2.50 7.07 11.47
CA GLY A 10 -1.27 6.90 12.24
C GLY A 10 -0.04 6.68 11.36
N TYR A 11 -0.14 5.83 10.33
CA TYR A 11 0.91 5.66 9.32
C TYR A 11 1.20 6.96 8.55
N ALA A 12 0.14 7.66 8.13
CA ALA A 12 0.25 8.90 7.38
C ALA A 12 0.91 10.03 8.20
N VAL A 13 0.63 10.11 9.51
CA VAL A 13 1.28 11.04 10.45
C VAL A 13 2.73 10.63 10.70
N ALA A 14 3.02 9.33 10.80
CA ALA A 14 4.36 8.82 11.03
C ALA A 14 5.30 8.96 9.81
N GLY A 15 4.78 9.36 8.64
CA GLY A 15 5.58 9.41 7.41
C GLY A 15 5.92 8.03 6.87
N ILE A 16 5.13 7.00 7.20
CA ILE A 16 5.41 5.60 6.86
C ILE A 16 4.40 5.14 5.80
N PRO A 17 4.83 4.74 4.58
CA PRO A 17 3.94 4.15 3.59
C PRO A 17 3.49 2.73 3.98
N LEU A 18 2.42 2.25 3.33
CA LEU A 18 1.91 0.89 3.45
C LEU A 18 2.21 0.12 2.14
N ASP A 19 3.48 0.11 1.76
CA ASP A 19 3.99 -0.36 0.48
C ASP A 19 4.70 -1.74 0.57
N LYS A 20 4.91 -2.27 1.76
CA LYS A 20 5.59 -3.57 1.95
C LYS A 20 4.71 -4.75 1.56
N ALA A 21 5.33 -5.76 0.94
CA ALA A 21 4.69 -7.02 0.57
C ALA A 21 4.41 -7.91 1.80
N LEU A 22 3.39 -7.60 2.60
CA LEU A 22 3.09 -8.30 3.85
C LEU A 22 1.97 -9.33 3.72
N LEU A 23 0.87 -8.97 3.07
CA LEU A 23 -0.35 -9.77 3.02
C LEU A 23 -0.76 -10.05 1.56
N PRO A 24 -0.84 -11.33 1.14
CA PRO A 24 -1.21 -11.70 -0.23
C PRO A 24 -2.51 -11.07 -0.72
N GLU A 25 -3.54 -11.05 0.12
CA GLU A 25 -4.85 -10.50 -0.21
C GLU A 25 -4.78 -9.00 -0.53
N VAL A 26 -4.00 -8.23 0.25
CA VAL A 26 -3.81 -6.78 -0.01
C VAL A 26 -3.02 -6.57 -1.29
N ILE A 27 -1.98 -7.36 -1.51
CA ILE A 27 -1.15 -7.28 -2.72
C ILE A 27 -1.99 -7.52 -3.99
N LEU A 28 -2.90 -8.49 -3.94
CA LEU A 28 -3.72 -8.84 -5.11
C LEU A 28 -4.95 -7.94 -5.32
N THR A 29 -5.46 -7.30 -4.25
CA THR A 29 -6.69 -6.49 -4.29
C THR A 29 -6.44 -4.98 -4.30
N MET A 30 -5.42 -4.52 -3.58
CA MET A 30 -5.08 -3.10 -3.41
C MET A 30 -3.75 -2.75 -4.10
N GLY A 31 -2.91 -3.75 -4.37
CA GLY A 31 -1.57 -3.55 -4.90
C GLY A 31 -0.66 -2.88 -3.87
N CYS A 32 -0.44 -1.59 -4.05
CA CYS A 32 0.48 -0.76 -3.29
C CYS A 32 -0.24 0.46 -2.71
N ILE A 33 0.08 0.85 -1.48
CA ILE A 33 -0.52 2.00 -0.81
C ILE A 33 0.60 3.01 -0.45
N PRO A 34 0.89 3.97 -1.34
CA PRO A 34 1.95 4.95 -1.11
C PRO A 34 1.50 6.04 -0.14
N LEU A 35 2.48 6.78 0.37
CA LEU A 35 2.29 8.04 1.08
C LEU A 35 2.46 9.20 0.10
N ALA A 36 1.41 9.98 -0.10
CA ALA A 36 1.49 11.23 -0.84
C ALA A 36 2.17 12.32 0.00
N ASP A 37 2.92 13.20 -0.67
CA ASP A 37 3.57 14.35 -0.06
C ASP A 37 2.55 15.24 0.67
N TYR A 38 3.04 15.92 1.71
CA TYR A 38 2.21 16.87 2.45
C TYR A 38 1.70 17.98 1.54
N SER A 39 0.43 18.31 1.70
CA SER A 39 -0.23 19.43 1.05
C SER A 39 -1.21 20.06 2.02
N THR A 40 -1.42 21.38 1.92
CA THR A 40 -2.35 22.07 2.81
C THR A 40 -3.76 21.58 2.52
N PRO A 41 -4.52 21.05 3.51
CA PRO A 41 -5.90 20.60 3.30
C PRO A 41 -6.77 21.72 2.72
N THR A 42 -7.87 21.33 2.06
CA THR A 42 -8.85 22.24 1.41
C THR A 42 -8.28 23.18 0.34
N THR A 43 -7.07 22.91 -0.15
CA THR A 43 -6.47 23.62 -1.30
C THR A 43 -6.34 22.71 -2.52
N GLU A 44 -6.10 23.29 -3.69
CA GLU A 44 -5.78 22.53 -4.90
C GLU A 44 -4.42 21.81 -4.83
N GLU A 45 -3.61 22.06 -3.80
CA GLU A 45 -2.34 21.36 -3.58
C GLU A 45 -2.58 19.86 -3.38
N VAL A 46 -3.66 19.46 -2.69
CA VAL A 46 -3.99 18.05 -2.47
C VAL A 46 -4.24 17.33 -3.79
N ALA A 47 -5.06 17.92 -4.66
CA ALA A 47 -5.35 17.35 -5.97
C ALA A 47 -4.10 17.25 -6.86
N ARG A 48 -3.16 18.20 -6.74
CA ARG A 48 -1.87 18.16 -7.43
C ARG A 48 -0.95 17.07 -6.88
N ALA A 49 -0.85 16.96 -5.56
CA ALA A 49 0.02 15.98 -4.89
C ALA A 49 -0.34 14.53 -5.22
N ILE A 50 -1.63 14.23 -5.43
CA ILE A 50 -2.08 12.86 -5.73
C ILE A 50 -2.27 12.56 -7.23
N ARG A 51 -2.19 13.57 -8.11
CA ARG A 51 -2.56 13.46 -9.53
C ARG A 51 -1.90 12.29 -10.25
N ASP A 52 -0.60 12.11 -10.03
CA ASP A 52 0.20 11.09 -10.71
C ASP A 52 0.15 9.72 -10.02
N LEU A 53 -0.38 9.68 -8.79
CA LEU A 53 -0.57 8.47 -8.01
C LEU A 53 -1.93 7.83 -8.29
N VAL A 54 -2.97 8.63 -8.49
CA VAL A 54 -4.35 8.15 -8.71
C VAL A 54 -4.48 7.09 -9.81
N PRO A 55 -3.83 7.24 -10.99
CA PRO A 55 -3.94 6.24 -12.06
C PRO A 55 -3.26 4.90 -11.77
N LYS A 56 -2.42 4.83 -10.73
CA LYS A 56 -1.50 3.70 -10.47
C LYS A 56 -1.84 2.89 -9.22
N HIS A 57 -2.64 3.46 -8.33
CA HIS A 57 -2.98 2.87 -7.04
C HIS A 57 -4.49 2.89 -6.88
N ASP A 58 -4.98 2.22 -5.83
CA ASP A 58 -6.40 2.20 -5.47
C ASP A 58 -6.69 2.92 -4.13
N ALA A 59 -5.64 3.15 -3.37
CA ALA A 59 -5.66 3.85 -2.09
C ALA A 59 -4.35 4.61 -1.89
N LEU A 60 -4.45 5.76 -1.23
CA LEU A 60 -3.32 6.62 -0.91
C LEU A 60 -3.42 7.06 0.55
N LEU A 61 -2.28 7.05 1.25
CA LEU A 61 -2.12 7.80 2.49
C LEU A 61 -1.79 9.25 2.15
N LEU A 62 -2.29 10.18 2.95
CA LEU A 62 -2.06 11.61 2.82
C LEU A 62 -1.27 12.09 4.03
N SER A 63 0.00 12.48 3.84
CA SER A 63 0.91 12.87 4.93
C SER A 63 0.26 13.86 5.89
N ASN A 64 0.31 13.55 7.19
CA ASN A 64 -0.28 14.34 8.28
C ASN A 64 -1.78 14.67 8.11
N HIS A 65 -2.55 13.83 7.40
CA HIS A 65 -3.95 14.09 7.14
C HIS A 65 -4.84 12.85 7.30
N GLY A 66 -4.69 11.83 6.47
CA GLY A 66 -5.60 10.68 6.49
C GLY A 66 -5.43 9.79 5.26
N ALA A 67 -6.53 9.28 4.73
CA ALA A 67 -6.51 8.38 3.57
C ALA A 67 -7.58 8.73 2.53
N VAL A 68 -7.33 8.30 1.30
CA VAL A 68 -8.31 8.33 0.20
C VAL A 68 -8.30 7.00 -0.55
N THR A 69 -9.48 6.50 -0.86
CA THR A 69 -9.70 5.31 -1.70
C THR A 69 -10.67 5.61 -2.82
N TYR A 70 -10.60 4.89 -3.93
CA TYR A 70 -11.52 5.07 -5.05
C TYR A 70 -11.77 3.75 -5.78
N GLY A 71 -12.92 3.66 -6.45
CA GLY A 71 -13.40 2.47 -7.12
C GLY A 71 -14.47 2.83 -8.15
N LYS A 72 -14.99 1.81 -8.84
CA LYS A 72 -16.02 1.95 -9.87
C LYS A 72 -17.36 2.49 -9.32
N ASP A 73 -17.58 2.34 -8.03
CA ASP A 73 -18.78 2.74 -7.30
C ASP A 73 -18.41 3.08 -5.83
N LEU A 74 -19.37 3.63 -5.10
CA LEU A 74 -19.16 4.02 -3.70
C LEU A 74 -18.85 2.81 -2.80
N GLU A 75 -19.51 1.68 -3.05
CA GLU A 75 -19.35 0.44 -2.28
C GLU A 75 -17.93 -0.13 -2.42
N SER A 76 -17.39 -0.20 -3.63
CA SER A 76 -16.00 -0.61 -3.86
C SER A 76 -14.99 0.36 -3.22
N ALA A 77 -15.22 1.67 -3.28
CA ALA A 77 -14.38 2.62 -2.56
C ALA A 77 -14.45 2.44 -1.04
N TYR A 78 -15.64 2.10 -0.51
CA TYR A 78 -15.85 1.80 0.90
C TYR A 78 -15.09 0.55 1.35
N PHE A 79 -15.26 -0.58 0.65
CA PHE A 79 -14.55 -1.81 0.98
C PHE A 79 -13.02 -1.68 0.86
N LYS A 80 -12.54 -0.87 -0.09
CA LYS A 80 -11.11 -0.54 -0.19
C LYS A 80 -10.61 0.23 1.04
N MET A 81 -11.42 1.14 1.61
CA MET A 81 -11.05 1.85 2.84
C MET A 81 -11.03 0.93 4.05
N GLU A 82 -12.00 0.00 4.16
CA GLU A 82 -11.98 -1.01 5.23
C GLU A 82 -10.75 -1.92 5.12
N THR A 83 -10.42 -2.35 3.90
CA THR A 83 -9.22 -3.16 3.62
C THR A 83 -7.95 -2.42 3.99
N LEU A 84 -7.85 -1.13 3.61
CA LEU A 84 -6.73 -0.27 3.97
C LEU A 84 -6.54 -0.17 5.49
N GLU A 85 -7.60 0.11 6.24
CA GLU A 85 -7.53 0.24 7.70
C GLU A 85 -7.21 -1.09 8.38
N HIS A 86 -7.78 -2.18 7.89
CA HIS A 86 -7.48 -3.52 8.38
C HIS A 86 -5.99 -3.86 8.17
N PHE A 87 -5.45 -3.52 7.00
CA PHE A 87 -4.05 -3.74 6.69
C PHE A 87 -3.12 -2.91 7.58
N ALA A 88 -3.41 -1.61 7.74
CA ALA A 88 -2.67 -0.73 8.64
C ALA A 88 -2.63 -1.29 10.08
N ARG A 89 -3.77 -1.79 10.56
CA ARG A 89 -3.88 -2.43 11.88
C ARG A 89 -3.02 -3.69 12.00
N ILE A 90 -3.00 -4.55 10.99
CA ILE A 90 -2.16 -5.75 11.01
C ILE A 90 -0.68 -5.37 11.00
N SER A 91 -0.28 -4.46 10.12
CA SER A 91 1.12 -4.01 10.00
C SER A 91 1.61 -3.39 11.32
N ILE A 92 0.81 -2.55 11.99
CA ILE A 92 1.24 -1.96 13.27
C ILE A 92 1.35 -3.03 14.37
N VAL A 93 0.45 -4.03 14.40
CA VAL A 93 0.55 -5.15 15.33
C VAL A 93 1.84 -5.94 15.09
N ALA A 94 2.19 -6.23 13.84
CA ALA A 94 3.44 -6.91 13.52
C ALA A 94 4.68 -6.10 13.99
N LYS A 95 4.67 -4.78 13.80
CA LYS A 95 5.72 -3.88 14.33
C LYS A 95 5.80 -3.90 15.85
N ILE A 96 4.66 -3.87 16.55
CA ILE A 96 4.59 -3.97 18.02
C ILE A 96 5.15 -5.31 18.52
N LEU A 97 4.90 -6.40 17.78
CA LEU A 97 5.49 -7.72 18.04
C LEU A 97 7.00 -7.80 17.70
N GLY A 98 7.58 -6.72 17.17
CA GLY A 98 9.01 -6.54 16.96
C GLY A 98 9.51 -6.88 15.56
N ARG A 99 8.67 -7.36 14.64
CA ARG A 99 9.08 -7.61 13.25
C ARG A 99 7.93 -7.74 12.27
N GLU A 100 8.20 -7.29 11.05
CA GLU A 100 7.37 -7.58 9.87
C GLU A 100 8.08 -8.63 9.01
N ARG A 101 7.38 -9.69 8.60
CA ARG A 101 7.92 -10.72 7.72
C ARG A 101 7.47 -10.45 6.29
N VAL A 102 8.24 -9.63 5.57
CA VAL A 102 7.98 -9.27 4.17
C VAL A 102 8.17 -10.48 3.26
N LEU A 103 7.33 -10.61 2.23
CA LEU A 103 7.42 -11.64 1.20
C LEU A 103 8.63 -11.39 0.29
N SER A 104 9.29 -12.47 -0.11
CA SER A 104 10.37 -12.42 -1.09
C SER A 104 9.84 -12.15 -2.50
N GLN A 105 10.71 -11.69 -3.39
CA GLN A 105 10.40 -11.58 -4.82
C GLN A 105 9.93 -12.91 -5.41
N GLU A 106 10.51 -14.04 -4.99
CA GLU A 106 10.06 -15.37 -5.41
C GLU A 106 8.63 -15.66 -4.93
N ALA A 107 8.31 -15.34 -3.68
CA ALA A 107 6.96 -15.53 -3.14
C ALA A 107 5.94 -14.63 -3.86
N LEU A 108 6.30 -13.37 -4.15
CA LEU A 108 5.49 -12.45 -4.96
C LEU A 108 5.25 -12.99 -6.37
N ALA A 109 6.29 -13.48 -7.05
CA ALA A 109 6.17 -14.05 -8.39
C ALA A 109 5.22 -15.25 -8.41
N ARG A 110 5.29 -16.13 -7.40
CA ARG A 110 4.36 -17.26 -7.25
C ARG A 110 2.93 -16.79 -6.98
N LEU A 111 2.76 -15.76 -6.16
CA LEU A 111 1.45 -15.20 -5.83
C LEU A 111 0.76 -14.60 -7.06
N TYR A 112 1.49 -13.83 -7.87
CA TYR A 112 0.97 -13.32 -9.13
C TYR A 112 0.65 -14.46 -10.09
N ALA A 113 1.51 -15.47 -10.19
CA ALA A 113 1.26 -16.64 -11.05
C ALA A 113 -0.01 -17.42 -10.65
N SER A 114 -0.30 -17.60 -9.35
CA SER A 114 -1.53 -18.27 -8.92
C SER A 114 -2.79 -17.49 -9.31
N GLN A 115 -2.74 -16.16 -9.25
CA GLN A 115 -3.85 -15.30 -9.65
C GLN A 115 -4.15 -15.41 -11.15
N TYR A 116 -3.13 -15.48 -12.01
CA TYR A 116 -3.33 -15.66 -13.45
C TYR A 116 -4.02 -16.99 -13.76
N ARG A 117 -3.65 -18.07 -13.07
CA ARG A 117 -4.26 -19.40 -13.25
C ARG A 117 -5.73 -19.43 -12.83
N GLU A 118 -6.10 -18.73 -11.76
CA GLU A 118 -7.50 -18.62 -11.33
C GLU A 118 -8.33 -17.79 -12.32
N ASN A 119 -7.80 -16.66 -12.78
CA ASN A 119 -8.50 -15.80 -13.74
C ASN A 119 -8.74 -16.50 -15.08
N GLU A 120 -7.79 -17.31 -15.55
CA GLU A 120 -7.92 -18.11 -16.77
C GLU A 120 -9.02 -19.17 -16.66
N TYR A 121 -9.28 -19.68 -15.45
CA TYR A 121 -10.36 -20.64 -15.16
C TYR A 121 -11.72 -19.96 -14.91
N SER A 122 -11.72 -18.67 -14.55
CA SER A 122 -12.91 -17.88 -14.16
C SER A 122 -13.50 -17.03 -15.31
N MET A 123 -13.44 -17.52 -16.55
CA MET A 123 -13.90 -16.82 -17.77
C MET A 123 -15.43 -16.67 -17.89
N THR A 124 -16.16 -16.47 -16.78
CA THR A 124 -17.61 -16.19 -16.75
C THR A 124 -18.04 -15.02 -15.85
N GLY A 125 -17.13 -14.29 -15.21
CA GLY A 125 -17.46 -13.14 -14.33
C GLY A 125 -16.75 -11.85 -14.73
N GLY A 126 -17.50 -10.74 -14.81
CA GLY A 126 -17.04 -9.44 -15.34
C GLY A 126 -15.69 -8.96 -14.80
N GLY A 127 -14.79 -8.63 -15.73
CA GLY A 127 -13.41 -8.25 -15.44
C GLY A 127 -13.28 -6.99 -14.60
N MET A 128 -12.64 -7.10 -13.45
CA MET A 128 -11.92 -5.97 -12.87
C MET A 128 -10.64 -5.81 -13.69
N GLU A 129 -10.47 -4.67 -14.38
CA GLU A 129 -9.21 -4.31 -15.01
C GLU A 129 -8.17 -4.08 -13.89
N LYS A 130 -7.37 -5.10 -13.58
CA LYS A 130 -6.42 -5.06 -12.46
C LYS A 130 -5.15 -4.33 -12.90
N GLN A 131 -4.80 -3.25 -12.19
CA GLN A 131 -3.55 -2.51 -12.37
C GLN A 131 -2.35 -3.48 -12.23
N ARG A 132 -1.44 -3.43 -13.22
CA ARG A 132 -0.13 -4.08 -13.07
C ARG A 132 0.58 -3.45 -11.87
N PRO A 133 1.31 -4.23 -11.06
CA PRO A 133 2.09 -3.67 -9.96
C PRO A 133 3.03 -2.60 -10.50
N ALA A 134 3.06 -1.44 -9.85
CA ALA A 134 4.01 -0.38 -10.16
C ALA A 134 5.44 -0.94 -9.94
N PRO A 135 6.44 -0.55 -10.76
CA PRO A 135 7.81 -1.01 -10.56
C PRO A 135 8.29 -0.73 -9.13
N GLY A 136 8.78 -1.76 -8.43
CA GLY A 136 9.24 -1.66 -7.05
C GLY A 136 8.13 -1.57 -5.98
N CYS A 137 6.86 -1.80 -6.33
CA CYS A 137 5.78 -1.86 -5.34
C CYS A 137 4.79 -3.02 -5.60
N PRO A 138 4.52 -3.89 -4.60
CA PRO A 138 4.95 -3.79 -3.20
C PRO A 138 6.44 -4.12 -2.99
N VAL A 139 7.05 -3.48 -1.98
CA VAL A 139 8.46 -3.67 -1.61
C VAL A 139 8.66 -5.07 -1.05
N SER A 140 9.51 -5.84 -1.72
CA SER A 140 9.91 -7.20 -1.34
C SER A 140 10.96 -7.21 -0.22
N ALA A 141 11.17 -8.39 0.37
CA ALA A 141 12.19 -8.58 1.41
C ALA A 141 13.61 -8.22 0.91
N GLU A 142 13.92 -8.56 -0.34
CA GLU A 142 15.22 -8.28 -0.96
C GLU A 142 15.44 -6.78 -1.18
N GLU A 143 14.41 -6.06 -1.65
CA GLU A 143 14.47 -4.60 -1.85
C GLU A 143 14.61 -3.86 -0.53
N LEU A 144 13.90 -4.31 0.52
CA LEU A 144 14.01 -3.73 1.86
C LEU A 144 15.41 -3.93 2.45
N ALA A 145 16.02 -5.11 2.25
CA ALA A 145 17.39 -5.39 2.69
C ALA A 145 18.42 -4.56 1.93
N GLY A 146 18.22 -4.35 0.62
CA GLY A 146 19.07 -3.49 -0.20
C GLY A 146 19.06 -2.03 0.24
N ALA A 147 17.90 -1.50 0.66
CA ALA A 147 17.77 -0.14 1.17
C ALA A 147 18.47 0.06 2.54
N ALA A 148 18.43 -0.94 3.42
CA ALA A 148 19.07 -0.89 4.74
C ALA A 148 20.61 -0.92 4.69
N GLY A 149 21.20 -1.38 3.58
CA GLY A 149 22.66 -1.39 3.39
C GLY A 149 23.28 -0.04 3.03
N GLY A 150 22.47 1.01 2.83
CA GLY A 150 22.90 2.29 2.28
C GLY A 150 23.33 3.35 3.28
N ASP A 151 22.85 3.38 4.53
CA ASP A 151 22.96 4.61 5.34
C ASP A 151 23.00 4.47 6.87
N ASP A 152 23.33 3.31 7.45
CA ASP A 152 23.36 3.15 8.93
C ASP A 152 24.66 2.53 9.48
N LEU A 153 25.79 3.18 9.20
CA LEU A 153 27.01 3.02 10.01
C LEU A 153 27.38 4.33 10.72
N VAL A 154 26.42 4.95 11.43
CA VAL A 154 26.77 5.97 12.43
C VAL A 154 27.18 5.27 13.71
N THR A 155 28.49 5.08 13.87
CA THR A 155 29.08 4.62 15.13
C THR A 155 28.88 5.72 16.18
N LEU A 156 27.91 5.54 17.08
CA LEU A 156 27.80 6.39 18.28
C LEU A 156 28.98 6.10 19.20
N THR A 157 30.07 6.84 18.99
CA THR A 157 31.12 7.06 20.00
C THR A 157 31.09 8.52 20.41
N ARG A 158 30.30 8.85 21.44
CA ARG A 158 30.77 9.55 22.64
C ARG A 158 29.70 9.57 23.73
#